data_AF-A0A521SW21-F1
#
_entry.id   AF-A0A521SW21-F1
#
_cell.length_a   1.000
_cell.length_b   1.000
_cell.length_c   1.000
_cell.angle_alpha   90.00
_cell.angle_beta   90.00
_cell.angle_gamma   90.00
#
_symmetry.space_group_name_H-M   'P 1'
#
loop_
_entity.id
_entity.type
_entity.pdbx_description
1 polymer ?
#
loop_
_entity_poly.entity_id
_entity_poly.type
_entity_poly.pdbx_seq_one_letter_code
_entity_poly.pdbx_strand_id
1 'polypeptide(L)'
;MPSVSKSTSESVIFYRFVEAYRSKTGVSLIRATQREAPDFAAVDEATNLPVRLEVTSVYQDAEEAMYDLWRSEGGEGFYRGDQEKIVEEFNRIIENKSKKSSDYKFSGKLILVIYLGSRVFNQEIDVRYMQPGIHIPKNCFAEIWVLIHSNNGGYDVFQLA
;
A
#
# COMPACT_ATOMS: atom_id res chain seq x y z
N MET A 1 -5.39 11.58 21.57
CA MET A 1 -4.07 11.56 20.91
C MET A 1 -4.08 12.59 19.78
N PRO A 2 -3.00 13.35 19.52
CA PRO A 2 -2.97 14.27 18.39
C PRO A 2 -3.06 13.48 17.08
N SER A 3 -4.00 13.86 16.21
CA SER A 3 -4.15 13.23 14.90
C SER A 3 -2.92 13.54 14.04
N VAL A 4 -2.24 12.48 13.58
CA VAL A 4 -1.15 12.63 12.61
C VAL A 4 -1.75 13.16 11.31
N SER A 5 -1.16 14.20 10.71
CA SER A 5 -1.66 14.72 9.43
C SER A 5 -1.48 13.66 8.34
N LYS A 6 -2.44 13.58 7.41
CA LYS A 6 -2.42 12.64 6.28
C LYS A 6 -1.09 12.66 5.50
N SER A 7 -0.53 13.85 5.27
CA SER A 7 0.77 14.04 4.59
C SER A 7 1.96 13.43 5.34
N THR A 8 1.90 13.41 6.67
CA THR A 8 2.93 12.80 7.53
C THR A 8 2.84 11.27 7.43
N SER A 9 1.63 10.71 7.46
CA SER A 9 1.41 9.26 7.31
C SER A 9 1.84 8.75 5.94
N GLU A 10 1.50 9.45 4.86
CA GLU A 10 1.89 9.08 3.49
C GLU A 10 3.42 9.11 3.30
N SER A 11 4.11 10.08 3.88
CA SER A 11 5.58 10.15 3.84
C SER A 11 6.23 8.97 4.56
N VAL A 12 5.70 8.59 5.72
CA VAL A 12 6.17 7.42 6.48
C VAL A 12 5.98 6.14 5.67
N ILE A 13 4.83 5.96 5.04
CA ILE A 13 4.56 4.82 4.16
C ILE A 13 5.55 4.79 2.99
N PHE A 14 5.77 5.93 2.34
CA PHE A 14 6.72 6.04 1.23
C PHE A 14 8.12 5.57 1.61
N TYR A 15 8.69 6.07 2.71
CA TYR A 15 10.05 5.69 3.09
C TYR A 15 10.17 4.22 3.48
N ARG A 16 9.16 3.68 4.17
CA ARG A 16 9.09 2.23 4.48
C ARG A 16 9.00 1.39 3.22
N PHE A 17 8.22 1.85 2.23
CA PHE A 17 8.13 1.20 0.94
C PHE A 17 9.47 1.22 0.21
N VAL A 18 10.16 2.37 0.12
CA VAL A 18 11.46 2.46 -0.58
C VAL A 18 12.48 1.48 0.00
N GLU A 19 12.55 1.36 1.33
CA GLU A 19 13.44 0.42 1.99
C GLU A 19 13.08 -1.04 1.66
N ALA A 20 11.82 -1.41 1.82
CA ALA A 20 11.34 -2.77 1.54
C ALA A 20 11.47 -3.13 0.05
N TYR A 21 11.14 -2.20 -0.85
CA TYR A 21 11.25 -2.34 -2.30
C TYR A 21 12.70 -2.53 -2.74
N ARG A 22 13.65 -1.77 -2.17
CA ARG A 22 15.09 -1.97 -2.42
C ARG A 22 15.55 -3.34 -1.96
N SER A 23 15.14 -3.77 -0.76
CA SER A 23 15.47 -5.09 -0.23
C SER A 23 14.92 -6.20 -1.15
N LYS A 24 13.72 -6.03 -1.68
CA LYS A 24 13.03 -7.02 -2.52
C LYS A 24 13.57 -7.10 -3.96
N THR A 25 13.85 -5.96 -4.57
CA THR A 25 14.13 -5.85 -6.03
C THR A 25 15.56 -5.46 -6.35
N GLY A 26 16.33 -4.96 -5.37
CA GLY A 26 17.63 -4.34 -5.58
C GLY A 26 17.57 -2.92 -6.14
N VAL A 27 16.39 -2.42 -6.52
CA VAL A 27 16.23 -1.07 -7.10
C VAL A 27 16.27 -0.01 -6.00
N SER A 28 17.13 0.99 -6.19
CA SER A 28 17.30 2.11 -5.27
C SER A 28 16.57 3.34 -5.82
N LEU A 29 15.61 3.86 -5.04
CA LEU A 29 14.87 5.08 -5.38
C LEU A 29 15.45 6.26 -4.62
N ILE A 30 16.02 7.22 -5.34
CA ILE A 30 16.71 8.39 -4.79
C ILE A 30 15.97 9.70 -5.12
N ARG A 31 16.38 10.80 -4.46
CA ARG A 31 15.86 12.15 -4.69
C ARG A 31 14.33 12.25 -4.52
N ALA A 32 13.83 11.56 -3.50
CA ALA A 32 12.42 11.55 -3.18
C ALA A 32 11.89 12.95 -2.88
N THR A 33 10.79 13.35 -3.53
CA THR A 33 10.09 14.61 -3.29
C THR A 33 8.59 14.37 -3.26
N GLN A 34 7.91 14.96 -2.28
CA GLN A 34 6.45 14.96 -2.20
C GLN A 34 5.87 15.94 -3.23
N ARG A 35 4.74 15.58 -3.84
CA ARG A 35 4.02 16.40 -4.82
C ARG A 35 2.52 16.28 -4.60
N GLU A 36 1.75 17.11 -5.32
CA GLU A 36 0.29 17.06 -5.29
C GLU A 36 -0.28 15.87 -6.09
N ALA A 37 0.35 15.52 -7.22
CA ALA A 37 -0.02 14.37 -8.05
C ALA A 37 1.12 13.98 -9.02
N PRO A 38 1.52 12.70 -9.07
CA PRO A 38 1.33 11.65 -8.04
C PRO A 38 1.95 12.07 -6.70
N ASP A 39 1.60 11.41 -5.61
CA ASP A 39 1.98 11.80 -4.24
C ASP A 39 3.50 11.97 -4.05
N PHE A 40 4.30 11.14 -4.73
CA PHE A 40 5.76 11.21 -4.68
C PHE A 40 6.44 11.09 -6.05
N ALA A 41 7.66 11.61 -6.09
CA ALA A 41 8.58 11.53 -7.20
C ALA A 41 9.94 11.07 -6.72
N ALA A 42 10.54 10.11 -7.42
CA ALA A 42 11.89 9.64 -7.20
C ALA A 42 12.58 9.39 -8.55
N VAL A 43 13.85 9.02 -8.48
CA VAL A 43 14.65 8.57 -9.61
C VAL A 43 15.19 7.19 -9.27
N ASP A 44 15.07 6.25 -10.21
CA ASP A 44 15.80 4.98 -10.11
C ASP A 44 17.29 5.27 -10.28
N GLU A 45 18.08 4.95 -9.27
CA GLU A 45 19.52 5.21 -9.24
C GLU A 45 20.28 4.53 -10.38
N ALA A 46 19.87 3.31 -10.77
CA ALA A 46 20.58 2.53 -11.78
C ALA A 46 20.29 3.02 -13.20
N THR A 47 19.04 3.39 -13.48
CA THR A 47 18.60 3.78 -14.84
C THR A 47 18.53 5.29 -15.03
N ASN A 48 18.58 6.06 -13.94
CA ASN A 48 18.33 7.50 -13.90
C ASN A 48 16.97 7.89 -14.51
N LEU A 49 16.02 6.96 -14.55
CA LEU A 49 14.67 7.20 -15.06
C LEU A 49 13.75 7.72 -13.94
N PRO A 50 12.80 8.61 -14.28
CA PRO A 50 11.84 9.11 -13.32
C PRO A 50 10.86 7.99 -12.90
N VAL A 51 10.67 7.87 -11.58
CA VAL A 51 9.66 7.00 -10.96
C VAL A 51 8.70 7.88 -10.19
N ARG A 52 7.41 7.67 -10.39
CA ARG A 52 6.34 8.31 -9.64
C ARG A 52 5.65 7.28 -8.77
N LEU A 53 5.20 7.71 -7.59
CA LEU A 53 4.50 6.83 -6.67
C LEU A 53 3.21 7.50 -6.22
N GLU A 54 2.11 6.76 -6.31
CA GLU A 54 0.86 7.05 -5.62
C GLU A 54 0.83 6.17 -4.38
N VAL A 55 0.56 6.75 -3.21
CA VAL A 55 0.56 6.07 -1.93
C VAL A 55 -0.84 6.08 -1.35
N THR A 56 -1.25 4.97 -0.75
CA THR A 56 -2.54 4.85 -0.09
C THR A 56 -2.49 3.76 0.97
N SER A 57 -3.56 3.64 1.76
CA SER A 57 -3.68 2.66 2.82
C SER A 57 -5.07 2.06 2.83
N VAL A 58 -5.17 0.75 3.08
CA VAL A 58 -6.45 0.07 3.36
C VAL A 58 -6.98 0.54 4.72
N TYR A 59 -6.10 0.57 5.72
CA TYR A 59 -6.36 1.09 7.07
C TYR A 59 -5.19 1.96 7.49
N GLN A 60 -5.48 3.12 8.10
CA GLN A 60 -4.48 4.07 8.60
C GLN A 60 -3.80 3.54 9.87
N ASP A 61 -4.55 2.85 10.72
CA ASP A 61 -4.03 2.25 11.94
C ASP A 61 -4.80 0.98 12.35
N ALA A 62 -4.35 0.40 13.45
CA ALA A 62 -5.02 -0.76 14.03
C ALA A 62 -6.44 -0.41 14.46
N GLU A 63 -6.70 0.78 15.01
CA GLU A 63 -8.01 1.15 15.53
C GLU A 63 -9.08 1.23 14.41
N GLU A 64 -8.73 1.79 13.25
CA GLU A 64 -9.61 1.80 12.06
C GLU A 64 -9.88 0.38 11.55
N ALA A 65 -8.84 -0.44 11.42
CA ALA A 65 -8.98 -1.84 11.04
C ALA A 65 -9.87 -2.62 12.03
N MET A 66 -9.75 -2.29 13.31
CA MET A 66 -10.56 -2.85 14.38
C MET A 66 -12.03 -2.45 14.21
N TYR A 67 -12.36 -1.17 14.04
CA TYR A 67 -13.76 -0.74 13.87
C TYR A 67 -14.46 -1.37 12.66
N ASP A 68 -13.77 -1.47 11.52
CA ASP A 68 -14.36 -1.95 10.26
C ASP A 68 -14.50 -3.48 10.21
N LEU A 69 -13.59 -4.22 10.86
CA LEU A 69 -13.56 -5.69 10.78
C LEU A 69 -14.02 -6.38 12.07
N TRP A 70 -14.15 -5.66 13.20
CA TRP A 70 -14.63 -6.23 14.47
C TRP A 70 -16.13 -6.24 14.64
N ARG A 71 -16.87 -5.48 13.83
CA ARG A 71 -18.34 -5.47 13.90
C ARG A 71 -19.01 -6.58 13.09
N SER A 72 -18.27 -7.43 12.37
CA SER A 72 -18.91 -8.43 11.51
C SER A 72 -19.63 -9.52 12.30
N GLU A 73 -19.04 -10.29 13.22
CA GLU A 73 -19.79 -11.40 13.83
C GLU A 73 -19.37 -11.72 15.28
N GLY A 74 -20.29 -11.44 16.21
CA GLY A 74 -20.55 -12.16 17.47
C GLY A 74 -19.40 -12.70 18.33
N GLY A 75 -19.18 -12.04 19.48
CA GLY A 75 -18.71 -12.70 20.71
C GLY A 75 -17.21 -12.61 20.97
N GLU A 76 -16.87 -12.44 22.25
CA GLU A 76 -15.51 -12.35 22.77
C GLU A 76 -14.68 -13.59 22.38
N GLY A 77 -13.49 -13.36 21.79
CA GLY A 77 -12.36 -14.28 21.94
C GLY A 77 -11.81 -14.98 20.70
N PHE A 78 -12.39 -14.84 19.50
CA PHE A 78 -11.79 -15.38 18.28
C PHE A 78 -11.81 -14.35 17.14
N TYR A 79 -10.66 -13.71 16.94
CA TYR A 79 -10.47 -12.64 15.95
C TYR A 79 -10.16 -13.27 14.60
N ARG A 80 -11.13 -13.34 13.69
CA ARG A 80 -10.85 -13.72 12.30
C ARG A 80 -11.10 -12.50 11.43
N GLY A 81 -10.03 -11.84 10.98
CA GLY A 81 -10.15 -10.75 10.01
C GLY A 81 -10.98 -11.21 8.82
N ASP A 82 -12.00 -10.43 8.47
CA ASP A 82 -12.88 -10.71 7.34
C ASP A 82 -12.08 -10.54 6.04
N GLN A 83 -11.56 -11.66 5.54
CA GLN A 83 -10.68 -11.69 4.38
C GLN A 83 -11.39 -11.18 3.13
N GLU A 84 -12.69 -11.43 3.01
CA GLU A 84 -13.51 -10.98 1.88
C GLU A 84 -13.59 -9.45 1.87
N LYS A 85 -13.87 -8.83 3.03
CA LYS A 85 -13.86 -7.36 3.14
C LYS A 85 -12.51 -6.73 2.83
N ILE A 86 -11.41 -7.35 3.26
CA ILE A 86 -10.07 -6.85 2.94
C ILE A 86 -9.85 -6.88 1.42
N VAL A 87 -10.24 -7.96 0.76
CA VAL A 87 -10.16 -8.10 -0.71
C VAL A 87 -11.05 -7.07 -1.41
N GLU A 88 -12.28 -6.88 -0.94
CA GLU A 88 -13.19 -5.85 -1.46
C GLU A 88 -12.57 -4.46 -1.36
N GLU A 89 -11.92 -4.15 -0.23
CA GLU A 89 -11.28 -2.87 0.00
C GLU A 89 -10.04 -2.67 -0.89
N PHE A 90 -9.21 -3.70 -1.08
CA PHE A 90 -8.13 -3.67 -2.06
C PHE A 90 -8.67 -3.37 -3.46
N ASN A 91 -9.70 -4.09 -3.89
CA ASN A 91 -10.31 -3.92 -5.21
C ASN A 91 -10.86 -2.50 -5.40
N ARG A 92 -11.57 -1.99 -4.39
CA ARG A 92 -12.10 -0.62 -4.37
C ARG A 92 -10.99 0.43 -4.48
N ILE A 93 -9.92 0.28 -3.71
CA ILE A 93 -8.78 1.20 -3.73
C ILE A 93 -8.08 1.17 -5.09
N ILE A 94 -7.79 -0.01 -5.61
CA ILE A 94 -7.12 -0.17 -6.91
C ILE A 94 -7.97 0.46 -8.01
N GLU A 95 -9.27 0.21 -8.03
CA GLU A 95 -10.18 0.78 -9.03
C GLU A 95 -10.22 2.31 -8.94
N ASN A 96 -10.39 2.86 -7.74
CA ASN A 96 -10.46 4.30 -7.53
C ASN A 96 -9.14 5.00 -7.90
N LYS A 97 -8.00 4.43 -7.50
CA LYS A 97 -6.69 4.98 -7.84
C LYS A 97 -6.42 4.89 -9.33
N SER A 98 -6.79 3.79 -9.98
CA SER A 98 -6.65 3.62 -11.44
C SER A 98 -7.47 4.64 -12.22
N LYS A 99 -8.69 4.95 -11.76
CA LYS A 99 -9.52 6.02 -12.34
C LYS A 99 -8.92 7.40 -12.09
N LYS A 100 -8.44 7.69 -10.87
CA LYS A 100 -7.83 8.98 -10.53
C LYS A 100 -6.56 9.23 -11.35
N SER A 101 -5.74 8.21 -11.55
CA SER A 101 -4.43 8.33 -12.19
C SER A 101 -4.48 8.25 -13.72
N SER A 102 -5.64 7.98 -14.33
CA SER A 102 -5.78 7.90 -15.79
C SER A 102 -5.38 9.18 -16.51
N ASP A 103 -5.55 10.32 -15.83
CA ASP A 103 -5.33 11.64 -16.41
C ASP A 103 -3.94 12.21 -16.07
N TYR A 104 -3.11 11.44 -15.34
CA TYR A 104 -1.78 11.87 -14.97
C TYR A 104 -0.89 11.98 -16.21
N LYS A 105 -0.38 13.18 -16.47
CA LYS A 105 0.60 13.44 -17.53
C LYS A 105 2.01 13.36 -16.96
N PHE A 106 2.67 12.22 -17.13
CA PHE A 106 4.08 12.05 -16.77
C PHE A 106 4.77 11.06 -17.73
N SER A 107 6.09 11.15 -17.80
CA SER A 107 6.93 10.15 -18.45
C SER A 107 7.60 9.27 -17.39
N GLY A 108 7.79 7.99 -17.72
CA GLY A 108 8.44 7.02 -16.84
C GLY A 108 7.46 6.06 -16.18
N LYS A 109 7.87 5.52 -15.03
CA LYS A 109 7.15 4.48 -14.30
C LYS A 109 6.24 5.11 -13.24
N LEU A 110 4.99 4.68 -13.16
CA LEU A 110 4.10 5.00 -12.04
C LEU A 110 3.82 3.74 -11.23
N ILE A 111 4.04 3.84 -9.92
CA ILE A 111 3.85 2.74 -8.98
C ILE A 111 2.70 3.11 -8.05
N LEU A 112 1.77 2.17 -7.83
CA LEU A 112 0.81 2.27 -6.74
C LEU A 112 1.34 1.50 -5.54
N VAL A 113 1.38 2.15 -4.38
CA VAL A 113 1.76 1.55 -3.10
C VAL A 113 0.54 1.54 -2.19
N ILE A 114 0.09 0.35 -1.81
CA ILE A 114 -1.04 0.14 -0.89
C ILE A 114 -0.49 -0.37 0.44
N TYR A 115 -0.58 0.43 1.48
CA TYR A 115 -0.18 0.05 2.83
C TYR A 115 -1.32 -0.63 3.58
N LEU A 116 -1.06 -1.83 4.10
CA LEU A 116 -1.95 -2.49 5.04
C LEU A 116 -1.48 -2.20 6.46
N GLY A 117 -2.02 -1.14 7.06
CA GLY A 117 -1.53 -0.58 8.31
C GLY A 117 -1.79 -1.36 9.59
N SER A 118 -2.52 -2.46 9.51
CA SER A 118 -2.86 -3.26 10.70
C SER A 118 -1.88 -4.41 10.92
N ARG A 119 -1.29 -4.43 12.12
CA ARG A 119 -0.49 -5.57 12.61
C ARG A 119 -1.30 -6.82 12.86
N VAL A 120 -2.62 -6.69 13.08
CA VAL A 120 -3.53 -7.81 13.34
C VAL A 120 -3.53 -8.76 12.15
N PHE A 121 -3.57 -8.24 10.92
CA PHE A 121 -3.48 -9.09 9.74
C PHE A 121 -2.11 -9.73 9.60
N ASN A 122 -1.03 -9.04 9.94
CA ASN A 122 0.31 -9.60 9.78
C ASN A 122 0.63 -10.78 10.72
N GLN A 123 -0.08 -10.93 11.83
CA GLN A 123 0.19 -12.02 12.79
C GLN A 123 -0.68 -13.26 12.58
N GLU A 124 -1.91 -13.09 12.07
CA GLU A 124 -2.86 -14.20 11.94
C GLU A 124 -3.26 -14.52 10.49
N ILE A 125 -3.10 -13.57 9.56
CA ILE A 125 -3.54 -13.72 8.18
C ILE A 125 -2.49 -13.19 7.20
N ASP A 126 -1.72 -14.10 6.62
CA ASP A 126 -0.84 -13.72 5.52
C ASP A 126 -1.67 -13.30 4.30
N VAL A 127 -1.77 -11.98 4.11
CA VAL A 127 -2.56 -11.36 3.03
C VAL A 127 -2.08 -11.73 1.64
N ARG A 128 -0.89 -12.30 1.50
CA ARG A 128 -0.41 -12.87 0.23
C ARG A 128 -1.32 -14.01 -0.25
N TYR A 129 -1.98 -14.73 0.66
CA TYR A 129 -2.96 -15.76 0.28
C TYR A 129 -4.25 -15.19 -0.30
N MET A 130 -4.53 -13.90 -0.12
CA MET A 130 -5.72 -13.23 -0.66
C MET A 130 -5.52 -12.73 -2.10
N GLN A 131 -4.28 -12.74 -2.61
CA GLN A 131 -3.94 -12.25 -3.95
C GLN A 131 -4.84 -12.81 -5.07
N PRO A 132 -5.28 -14.09 -5.06
CA PRO A 132 -6.21 -14.59 -6.09
C PRO A 132 -7.57 -13.89 -6.14
N GLY A 133 -8.03 -13.28 -5.05
CA GLY A 133 -9.28 -12.51 -4.99
C GLY A 133 -9.14 -11.06 -5.42
N ILE A 134 -7.91 -10.57 -5.58
CA ILE A 134 -7.64 -9.18 -5.94
C ILE A 134 -7.73 -9.02 -7.46
N HIS A 135 -8.67 -8.20 -7.91
CA HIS A 135 -8.89 -7.86 -9.29
C HIS A 135 -8.14 -6.58 -9.67
N ILE A 136 -7.32 -6.67 -10.71
CA ILE A 136 -6.53 -5.55 -11.23
C ILE A 136 -7.18 -5.09 -12.53
N PRO A 137 -7.98 -4.01 -12.53
CA PRO A 137 -8.58 -3.49 -13.74
C PRO A 137 -7.49 -2.89 -14.65
N LYS A 138 -7.85 -2.58 -15.90
CA LYS A 138 -6.97 -1.79 -16.77
C LYS A 138 -6.58 -0.49 -16.08
N ASN A 139 -5.28 -0.24 -15.98
CA ASN A 139 -4.73 0.88 -15.22
C ASN A 139 -3.46 1.43 -15.89
N CYS A 140 -2.95 2.54 -15.38
CA CYS A 140 -1.71 3.18 -15.84
C CYS A 140 -0.51 2.93 -14.92
N PHE A 141 -0.68 2.13 -13.87
CA PHE A 141 0.41 1.74 -12.99
C PHE A 141 1.25 0.69 -13.70
N ALA A 142 2.56 0.93 -13.74
CA ALA A 142 3.50 -0.08 -14.19
C ALA A 142 3.64 -1.20 -13.17
N GLU A 143 3.46 -0.89 -11.88
CA GLU A 143 3.47 -1.86 -10.79
C GLU A 143 2.50 -1.47 -9.68
N ILE A 144 1.95 -2.48 -9.02
CA ILE A 144 1.11 -2.32 -7.83
C ILE A 144 1.72 -3.16 -6.72
N TRP A 145 2.14 -2.50 -5.65
CA TRP A 145 2.77 -3.13 -4.49
C TRP A 145 1.93 -2.98 -3.24
N VAL A 146 1.95 -4.01 -2.41
CA VAL A 146 1.38 -3.99 -1.07
C VAL A 146 2.52 -3.94 -0.06
N LEU A 147 2.46 -2.95 0.84
CA LEU A 147 3.38 -2.81 1.98
C LEU A 147 2.72 -3.36 3.24
N ILE A 148 3.40 -4.29 3.90
CA ILE A 148 2.94 -4.97 5.13
C ILE A 148 4.01 -4.91 6.22
N HIS A 149 3.62 -5.15 7.48
CA HIS A 149 4.61 -5.37 8.53
C HIS A 149 5.22 -6.77 8.40
N SER A 150 6.53 -6.84 8.58
CA SER A 150 7.26 -8.10 8.67
C SER A 150 7.24 -8.64 10.11
N ASN A 151 7.29 -9.96 10.26
CA ASN A 151 7.42 -10.64 11.56
C ASN A 151 8.67 -10.23 12.34
N ASN A 152 9.69 -9.71 11.66
CA ASN A 152 10.93 -9.25 12.28
C ASN A 152 10.88 -7.80 12.79
N GLY A 153 9.70 -7.17 12.82
CA GLY A 153 9.51 -5.79 13.28
C GLY A 153 9.77 -4.72 12.22
N GLY A 154 10.13 -5.12 11.00
CA GLY A 154 10.30 -4.24 9.83
C GLY A 154 9.07 -4.20 8.91
N TYR A 155 9.31 -3.94 7.62
CA TYR A 155 8.30 -3.98 6.57
C TYR A 155 8.71 -4.95 5.46
N ASP A 156 7.72 -5.56 4.82
CA ASP A 156 7.89 -6.40 3.64
C ASP A 156 6.95 -5.90 2.53
N VAL A 157 7.27 -6.23 1.29
CA VAL A 157 6.45 -5.90 0.13
C VAL A 157 6.23 -7.11 -0.76
N PHE A 158 5.04 -7.17 -1.35
CA PHE A 158 4.73 -8.12 -2.42
C PHE A 158 3.98 -7.42 -3.56
N GLN A 159 4.18 -7.95 -4.76
CA GLN A 159 3.65 -7.37 -5.99
C GLN A 159 2.33 -8.03 -6.36
N LEU A 160 1.36 -7.21 -6.76
CA LEU A 160 0.07 -7.65 -7.29
C LEU A 160 0.06 -7.67 -8.82
N ALA A 161 0.63 -6.64 -9.45
CA ALA A 161 0.88 -6.52 -10.90
C ALA A 161 2.17 -5.77 -11.16
#